data_AF-A0A8C3YRT4-F1
#
_entry.id   AF-A0A8C3YRT4-F1
#
_cell.length_a   1.000
_cell.length_b   1.000
_cell.length_c   1.000
_cell.angle_alpha   90.00
_cell.angle_beta   90.00
_cell.angle_gamma   90.00
#
_symmetry.space_group_name_H-M   'P 1'
#
loop_
_entity.id
_entity.type
_entity.pdbx_description
1 polymer ?
#
loop_
_entity_poly.entity_id
_entity_poly.type
_entity_poly.pdbx_seq_one_letter_code
_entity_poly.pdbx_strand_id
1 'polypeptide(L)'
;MSSDTDVNRSASPPAEEQPDEADGPLPGSASDQEKKVRLSPAKMSTKKSTDLVEYVDKGHSFLPAIPNTQRSQLENRLNNQERTIAFLLEQAFRIKEDISACLQGTHGFRKEESYARKLLENHIQTVTSIVKKLSQNIEMLEEQIKARDLAATGTNFAVQDLNTKHLQGVGDLRGRVARCDSSIMKLSGDIHFIRHEQQQLEKRIQELISALETLSKNLDMKVTENIWNSYVTSYCQNTQVHWPEF
;
A
#
# COMPACT_ATOMS: atom_id res chain seq x y z
N MET A 1 -25.67 -18.33 12.33
CA MET A 1 -24.94 -18.89 13.48
C MET A 1 -23.74 -18.00 13.70
N SER A 2 -23.78 -17.20 14.76
CA SER A 2 -22.67 -16.37 15.24
C SER A 2 -21.63 -17.23 15.94
N SER A 3 -20.36 -16.82 15.85
CA SER A 3 -19.38 -17.11 16.89
C SER A 3 -18.25 -16.09 16.81
N ASP A 4 -18.41 -15.04 17.61
CA ASP A 4 -17.33 -14.25 18.18
C ASP A 4 -16.40 -15.15 19.01
N THR A 5 -15.08 -14.93 18.94
CA THR A 5 -14.23 -15.08 20.13
C THR A 5 -13.02 -14.18 20.01
N ASP A 6 -13.08 -13.10 20.78
CA ASP A 6 -11.97 -12.23 21.16
C ASP A 6 -11.30 -12.79 22.44
N VAL A 7 -10.20 -12.15 22.86
CA VAL A 7 -9.48 -12.25 24.18
C VAL A 7 -8.01 -12.74 24.09
N ASN A 8 -7.13 -11.80 23.72
CA ASN A 8 -6.12 -11.17 24.58
C ASN A 8 -5.42 -11.98 25.71
N ARG A 9 -4.06 -12.08 25.68
CA ARG A 9 -3.18 -11.79 26.86
C ARG A 9 -1.68 -11.64 26.54
N SER A 10 -1.22 -10.39 26.57
CA SER A 10 -0.01 -9.78 27.17
C SER A 10 1.32 -10.55 27.36
N ALA A 11 2.43 -9.94 26.90
CA ALA A 11 3.70 -9.83 27.65
C ALA A 11 4.52 -8.60 27.20
N SER A 12 5.02 -7.83 28.18
CA SER A 12 5.58 -6.47 28.09
C SER A 12 7.06 -6.38 27.65
N PRO A 13 7.56 -5.20 27.21
CA PRO A 13 8.98 -4.83 27.19
C PRO A 13 9.38 -4.06 28.47
N PRO A 14 10.68 -3.96 28.84
CA PRO A 14 11.09 -3.09 29.93
C PRO A 14 11.41 -1.67 29.44
N ALA A 15 10.95 -0.69 30.25
CA ALA A 15 11.51 0.65 30.39
C ALA A 15 12.95 0.55 30.97
N GLU A 16 13.85 1.53 30.91
CA GLU A 16 13.74 2.92 31.35
C GLU A 16 15.13 3.57 31.07
N GLU A 17 15.19 4.81 30.58
CA GLU A 17 16.09 5.88 31.06
C GLU A 17 15.91 7.17 30.22
N GLN A 18 15.49 8.22 30.93
CA GLN A 18 15.52 9.65 30.60
C GLN A 18 16.34 10.31 31.74
N PRO A 19 16.70 11.62 31.73
CA PRO A 19 16.83 12.60 30.66
C PRO A 19 18.20 13.34 30.73
N ASP A 20 18.50 14.22 29.77
CA ASP A 20 19.32 15.39 30.07
C ASP A 20 18.79 16.62 29.32
N GLU A 21 18.47 17.64 30.11
CA GLU A 21 17.89 18.93 29.75
C GLU A 21 19.00 19.98 29.86
N ALA A 22 19.21 20.77 28.81
CA ALA A 22 19.84 22.09 28.95
C ALA A 22 19.47 22.97 27.75
N ASP A 23 18.40 23.72 27.93
CA ASP A 23 18.03 24.90 27.16
C ASP A 23 19.17 25.93 27.12
N GLY A 24 19.49 26.39 25.91
CA GLY A 24 20.30 27.58 25.69
C GLY A 24 19.67 28.44 24.59
N PRO A 25 19.14 29.63 24.91
CA PRO A 25 18.68 30.55 23.88
C PRO A 25 19.76 31.59 23.57
N LEU A 26 20.11 31.74 22.29
CA LEU A 26 20.73 32.96 21.75
C LEU A 26 19.84 33.56 20.66
N PRO A 27 19.86 34.90 20.53
CA PRO A 27 18.71 35.69 20.12
C PRO A 27 18.81 36.09 18.65
N GLY A 28 17.66 36.37 18.03
CA GLY A 28 17.65 37.16 16.81
C GLY A 28 16.53 36.81 15.85
N SER A 29 15.37 37.41 16.06
CA SER A 29 14.63 38.02 14.96
C SER A 29 13.66 39.04 15.54
N ALA A 30 14.00 40.31 15.32
CA ALA A 30 13.21 41.45 15.72
C ALA A 30 11.89 41.42 14.96
N SER A 31 10.80 41.14 15.68
CA SER A 31 9.45 41.42 15.22
C SER A 31 9.07 42.80 15.73
N ASP A 32 8.68 43.64 14.78
CA ASP A 32 8.24 45.02 14.93
C ASP A 32 7.28 45.21 16.12
N GLN A 33 7.80 45.87 17.16
CA GLN A 33 6.93 46.55 18.12
C GLN A 33 6.38 47.81 17.45
N GLU A 34 5.12 47.73 17.01
CA GLU A 34 4.33 48.93 16.76
C GLU A 34 4.39 49.84 17.98
N LYS A 35 5.05 50.97 17.75
CA LYS A 35 5.24 52.10 18.62
C LYS A 35 3.87 52.65 19.05
N LYS A 36 3.30 52.10 20.13
CA LYS A 36 2.12 52.66 20.80
C LYS A 36 2.56 53.93 21.53
N VAL A 37 2.69 55.03 20.78
CA VAL A 37 2.88 56.37 21.33
C VAL A 37 1.63 56.70 22.14
N ARG A 38 1.75 56.57 23.45
CA ARG A 38 0.83 57.15 24.43
C ARG A 38 0.90 58.66 24.26
N LEU A 39 -0.03 59.24 23.49
CA LEU A 39 -0.27 60.68 23.50
C LEU A 39 -0.98 61.00 24.83
N SER A 40 -0.19 61.45 25.79
CA SER A 40 -0.70 62.09 27.01
C SER A 40 -1.56 63.30 26.62
N PRO A 41 -2.73 63.52 27.25
CA PRO A 41 -3.49 64.73 27.04
C PRO A 41 -2.62 65.94 27.44
N ALA A 42 -2.42 66.87 26.51
CA ALA A 42 -1.82 68.14 26.81
C ALA A 42 -2.68 68.84 27.87
N LYS A 43 -2.16 68.95 29.10
CA LYS A 43 -2.75 69.77 30.15
C LYS A 43 -2.65 71.21 29.67
N MET A 44 -3.75 71.76 29.16
CA MET A 44 -3.86 73.19 28.90
C MET A 44 -3.75 73.93 30.23
N SER A 45 -2.62 74.61 30.40
CA SER A 45 -2.38 75.54 31.49
C SER A 45 -3.35 76.70 31.36
N THR A 46 -4.44 76.67 32.12
CA THR A 46 -5.28 77.84 32.40
C THR A 46 -4.50 78.80 33.29
N LYS A 47 -3.54 79.53 32.72
CA LYS A 47 -3.05 80.77 33.30
C LYS A 47 -4.08 81.85 33.00
N LYS A 48 -4.85 82.21 34.03
CA LYS A 48 -5.58 83.47 34.08
C LYS A 48 -4.60 84.61 33.79
N SER A 49 -4.85 85.36 32.73
CA SER A 49 -4.23 86.66 32.49
C SER A 49 -5.36 87.63 32.13
N THR A 50 -6.21 87.92 33.11
CA THR A 50 -7.01 89.14 33.12
C THR A 50 -6.18 90.20 33.80
N ASP A 51 -5.22 90.77 33.07
CA ASP A 51 -4.68 92.08 33.41
C ASP A 51 -5.46 93.09 32.57
N LEU A 52 -6.63 93.47 33.10
CA LEU A 52 -7.42 94.58 32.57
C LEU A 52 -6.69 95.85 32.99
N VAL A 53 -5.80 96.32 32.11
CA VAL A 53 -5.29 97.69 32.20
C VAL A 53 -6.48 98.63 31.97
N GLU A 54 -6.94 99.24 33.04
CA GLU A 54 -7.92 100.32 33.03
C GLU A 54 -7.32 101.53 32.30
N TYR A 55 -7.61 101.64 31.01
CA TYR A 55 -7.35 102.87 30.28
C TYR A 55 -8.39 103.89 30.71
N VAL A 56 -7.99 104.76 31.65
CA VAL A 56 -8.68 106.02 31.91
C VAL A 56 -8.73 106.80 30.59
N ASP A 57 -9.94 106.93 30.06
CA ASP A 57 -10.29 107.76 28.91
C ASP A 57 -10.04 109.24 29.25
N LYS A 58 -8.79 109.69 29.07
CA LYS A 58 -8.43 111.10 29.02
C LYS A 58 -8.69 111.57 27.60
N GLY A 59 -9.80 112.28 27.44
CA GLY A 59 -10.32 112.82 26.18
C GLY A 59 -9.34 113.72 25.41
N HIS A 60 -8.46 113.09 24.66
CA HIS A 60 -7.74 113.69 23.55
C HIS A 60 -7.85 112.75 22.35
N SER A 61 -8.67 113.14 21.38
CA SER A 61 -8.79 112.48 20.08
C SER A 61 -7.47 112.63 19.30
N PHE A 62 -6.54 111.72 19.55
CA PHE A 62 -5.25 111.59 18.84
C PHE A 62 -5.35 110.72 17.58
N LEU A 63 -6.55 110.60 17.00
CA LEU A 63 -6.70 110.00 15.68
C LEU A 63 -7.29 111.06 14.76
N PRO A 64 -6.78 111.18 13.51
CA PRO A 64 -7.41 112.05 12.53
C PRO A 64 -8.89 111.66 12.47
N ALA A 65 -9.78 112.65 12.48
CA ALA A 65 -11.21 112.41 12.37
C ALA A 65 -11.45 111.55 11.13
N ILE A 66 -11.64 110.26 11.34
CA ILE A 66 -11.91 109.30 10.28
C ILE A 66 -13.22 109.80 9.68
N PRO A 67 -13.23 110.27 8.41
CA PRO A 67 -14.46 110.74 7.81
C PRO A 67 -15.51 109.63 7.97
N ASN A 68 -16.76 109.97 8.32
CA ASN A 68 -17.83 108.98 8.60
C ASN A 68 -17.94 107.89 7.51
N THR A 69 -17.52 108.20 6.29
CA THR A 69 -17.36 107.30 5.14
C THR A 69 -16.32 106.18 5.32
N GLN A 70 -15.23 106.43 6.04
CA GLN A 70 -14.12 105.51 6.24
C GLN A 70 -14.34 104.61 7.48
N ARG A 71 -15.10 105.09 8.48
CA ARG A 71 -15.62 104.26 9.59
C ARG A 71 -16.66 103.25 9.12
N SER A 72 -17.61 103.69 8.30
CA SER A 72 -18.61 102.79 7.70
C SER A 72 -17.96 101.74 6.78
N GLN A 73 -16.86 102.07 6.10
CA GLN A 73 -16.08 101.09 5.34
C GLN A 73 -15.43 100.02 6.22
N LEU A 74 -14.89 100.39 7.39
CA LEU A 74 -14.33 99.43 8.34
C LEU A 74 -15.41 98.55 8.96
N GLU A 75 -16.56 99.12 9.34
CA GLU A 75 -17.72 98.36 9.86
C GLU A 75 -18.28 97.40 8.80
N ASN A 76 -18.37 97.82 7.53
CA ASN A 76 -18.77 96.94 6.43
C ASN A 76 -17.76 95.81 6.18
N ARG A 77 -16.45 96.08 6.24
CA ARG A 77 -15.41 95.05 6.11
C ARG A 77 -15.45 94.06 7.28
N LEU A 78 -15.66 94.54 8.50
CA LEU A 78 -15.80 93.72 9.69
C LEU A 78 -17.04 92.83 9.60
N ASN A 79 -18.20 93.40 9.23
CA ASN A 79 -19.44 92.65 9.03
C ASN A 79 -19.30 91.59 7.92
N ASN A 80 -18.59 91.91 6.83
CA ASN A 80 -18.27 90.94 5.78
C ASN A 80 -17.35 89.80 6.28
N GLN A 81 -16.36 90.13 7.12
CA GLN A 81 -15.50 89.12 7.76
C GLN A 81 -16.28 88.26 8.75
N GLU A 82 -17.14 88.85 9.58
CA GLU A 82 -18.00 88.14 10.52
C GLU A 82 -18.94 87.17 9.80
N ARG A 83 -19.56 87.61 8.69
CA ARG A 83 -20.39 86.76 7.83
C ARG A 83 -19.60 85.62 7.17
N THR A 84 -18.35 85.89 6.77
CA THR A 84 -17.45 84.87 6.19
C THR A 84 -17.03 83.84 7.24
N ILE A 85 -16.68 84.29 8.44
CA ILE A 85 -16.28 83.42 9.56
C ILE A 85 -17.46 82.56 10.00
N ALA A 86 -18.66 83.13 10.12
CA ALA A 86 -19.88 82.38 10.44
C ALA A 86 -20.16 81.28 9.40
N PHE A 87 -19.99 81.58 8.11
CA PHE A 87 -20.16 80.60 7.04
C PHE A 87 -19.10 79.48 7.09
N LEU A 88 -17.83 79.82 7.35
CA LEU A 88 -16.75 78.83 7.49
C LEU A 88 -16.95 77.95 8.72
N LEU A 89 -17.43 78.50 9.84
CA LEU A 89 -17.77 77.73 11.03
C LEU A 89 -18.93 76.77 10.75
N GLU A 90 -20.01 77.25 10.11
CA GLU A 90 -21.13 76.40 9.71
C GLU A 90 -20.66 75.26 8.79
N GLN A 91 -19.79 75.55 7.81
CA GLN A 91 -19.20 74.50 6.96
C GLN A 91 -18.33 73.53 7.76
N ALA A 92 -17.46 74.02 8.64
CA ALA A 92 -16.61 73.18 9.46
C ALA A 92 -17.42 72.27 10.39
N PHE A 93 -18.52 72.77 10.95
CA PHE A 93 -19.45 71.98 11.76
C PHE A 93 -20.15 70.92 10.92
N ARG A 94 -20.67 71.26 9.74
CA ARG A 94 -21.26 70.29 8.82
C ARG A 94 -20.28 69.20 8.40
N ILE A 95 -19.08 69.57 7.99
CA ILE A 95 -18.03 68.60 7.61
C ILE A 95 -17.69 67.68 8.78
N LYS A 96 -17.54 68.22 9.99
CA LYS A 96 -17.30 67.42 11.20
C LYS A 96 -18.43 66.43 11.45
N GLU A 97 -19.68 66.87 11.32
CA GLU A 97 -20.86 66.05 11.57
C GLU A 97 -21.00 64.94 10.51
N ASP A 98 -20.74 65.25 9.23
CA ASP A 98 -20.70 64.27 8.14
C ASP A 98 -19.61 63.22 8.36
N ILE A 99 -18.40 63.63 8.75
CA ILE A 99 -17.31 62.71 9.10
C ILE A 99 -17.71 61.83 10.29
N SER A 100 -18.35 62.41 11.30
CA SER A 100 -18.78 61.68 12.50
C SER A 100 -19.86 60.65 12.19
N ALA A 101 -20.83 60.99 11.33
CA ALA A 101 -21.86 60.08 10.87
C ALA A 101 -21.27 58.92 10.05
N CYS A 102 -20.30 59.20 9.18
CA CYS A 102 -19.60 58.19 8.38
C CYS A 102 -18.79 57.21 9.26
N LEU A 103 -18.12 57.72 10.31
CA LEU A 103 -17.35 56.93 11.28
C LEU A 103 -18.23 56.14 12.26
N GLN A 104 -19.41 56.64 12.64
CA GLN A 104 -20.35 55.88 13.45
C GLN A 104 -21.00 54.74 12.66
N GLY A 105 -21.33 54.97 11.39
CA GLY A 105 -21.88 53.93 10.50
C GLY A 105 -20.92 52.74 10.31
N THR A 106 -19.61 52.97 10.37
CA THR A 106 -18.58 51.92 10.27
C THR A 106 -18.58 50.95 11.46
N HIS A 107 -19.21 51.31 12.59
CA HIS A 107 -19.32 50.43 13.75
C HIS A 107 -20.31 49.26 13.53
N GLY A 108 -21.25 49.38 12.59
CA GLY A 108 -22.14 48.30 12.15
C GLY A 108 -21.40 47.24 11.33
N PHE A 109 -20.51 47.68 10.43
CA PHE A 109 -19.69 46.82 9.58
C PHE A 109 -18.74 45.91 10.37
N ARG A 110 -18.31 46.31 11.57
CA ARG A 110 -17.43 45.51 12.44
C ARG A 110 -18.05 44.15 12.82
N LYS A 111 -19.39 44.09 13.03
CA LYS A 111 -20.06 42.83 13.37
C LYS A 111 -20.12 41.90 12.15
N GLU A 112 -20.52 42.42 11.00
CA GLU A 112 -20.59 41.67 9.74
C GLU A 112 -19.21 41.17 9.30
N GLU A 113 -18.18 42.02 9.43
CA GLU A 113 -16.79 41.65 9.20
C GLU A 113 -16.32 40.54 10.16
N SER A 114 -16.73 40.59 11.43
CA SER A 114 -16.41 39.53 12.39
C SER A 114 -17.09 38.19 12.06
N TYR A 115 -18.32 38.22 11.53
CA TYR A 115 -19.01 37.02 11.05
C TYR A 115 -18.31 36.43 9.83
N ALA A 116 -17.92 37.27 8.85
CA ALA A 116 -17.18 36.82 7.68
C ALA A 116 -15.81 36.22 8.05
N ARG A 117 -15.07 36.85 8.98
CA ARG A 117 -13.81 36.28 9.50
C ARG A 117 -14.02 34.92 10.17
N LYS A 118 -15.04 34.79 11.01
CA LYS A 118 -15.32 33.53 11.72
C LYS A 118 -15.74 32.40 10.77
N LEU A 119 -16.52 32.73 9.73
CA LEU A 119 -16.87 31.79 8.68
C LEU A 119 -15.63 31.33 7.91
N LEU A 120 -14.75 32.27 7.52
CA LEU A 120 -13.50 31.94 6.84
C LEU A 120 -12.59 31.07 7.71
N GLU A 121 -12.45 31.41 8.99
CA GLU A 121 -11.65 30.62 9.94
C GLU A 121 -12.20 29.19 10.10
N ASN A 122 -13.52 29.04 10.19
CA ASN A 122 -14.16 27.72 10.24
C ASN A 122 -13.91 26.91 8.96
N HIS A 123 -14.00 27.55 7.79
CA HIS A 123 -13.69 26.89 6.51
C HIS A 123 -12.21 26.50 6.42
N ILE A 124 -11.29 27.37 6.82
CA ILE A 124 -9.85 27.05 6.87
C ILE A 124 -9.63 25.84 7.77
N GLN A 125 -10.17 25.83 8.99
CA GLN A 125 -10.06 24.71 9.91
C GLN A 125 -10.63 23.41 9.32
N THR A 126 -11.80 23.48 8.67
CA THR A 126 -12.44 22.33 8.03
C THR A 126 -11.57 21.77 6.91
N VAL A 127 -11.10 22.62 6.00
CA VAL A 127 -10.22 22.22 4.88
C VAL A 127 -8.92 21.63 5.42
N THR A 128 -8.29 22.25 6.42
CA THR A 128 -7.08 21.73 7.07
C THR A 128 -7.32 20.33 7.66
N SER A 129 -8.46 20.11 8.33
CA SER A 129 -8.80 18.80 8.89
C SER A 129 -8.98 17.72 7.80
N ILE A 130 -9.61 18.08 6.68
CA ILE A 130 -9.82 17.18 5.54
C ILE A 130 -8.48 16.84 4.90
N VAL A 131 -7.62 17.82 4.64
CA VAL A 131 -6.28 17.61 4.06
C VAL A 131 -5.45 16.70 4.96
N LYS A 132 -5.46 16.94 6.29
CA LYS A 132 -4.74 16.09 7.25
C LYS A 132 -5.23 14.64 7.21
N LYS A 133 -6.55 14.42 7.13
CA LYS A 133 -7.14 13.08 7.03
C LYS A 133 -6.79 12.40 5.69
N LEU A 134 -6.79 13.15 4.59
CA LEU A 134 -6.39 12.62 3.28
C LEU A 134 -4.91 12.21 3.28
N SER A 135 -4.02 13.00 3.87
CA SER A 135 -2.60 12.63 4.00
C SER A 135 -2.43 11.33 4.78
N GLN A 136 -3.12 11.17 5.91
CA GLN A 136 -3.10 9.94 6.70
C GLN A 136 -3.64 8.73 5.92
N ASN A 137 -4.73 8.92 5.17
CA ASN A 137 -5.29 7.85 4.34
C ASN A 137 -4.34 7.43 3.22
N ILE A 138 -3.63 8.39 2.60
CA ILE A 138 -2.64 8.11 1.55
C ILE A 138 -1.47 7.29 2.14
N GLU A 139 -0.94 7.72 3.28
CA GLU A 139 0.16 7.01 3.97
C GLU A 139 -0.23 5.56 4.31
N MET A 140 -1.41 5.35 4.90
CA MET A 140 -1.95 4.02 5.18
C MET A 140 -2.12 3.18 3.91
N LEU A 141 -2.60 3.78 2.82
CA LEU A 141 -2.80 3.07 1.56
C LEU A 141 -1.45 2.66 0.93
N GLU A 142 -0.44 3.52 1.01
CA GLU A 142 0.92 3.20 0.55
C GLU A 142 1.53 2.03 1.34
N GLU A 143 1.36 2.00 2.66
CA GLU A 143 1.80 0.89 3.50
C GLU A 143 1.10 -0.43 3.13
N GLN A 144 -0.21 -0.40 2.92
CA GLN A 144 -0.98 -1.57 2.49
C GLN A 144 -0.54 -2.07 1.11
N ILE A 145 -0.29 -1.15 0.17
CA ILE A 145 0.22 -1.50 -1.17
C ILE A 145 1.60 -2.16 -1.04
N LYS A 146 2.52 -1.58 -0.26
CA LYS A 146 3.85 -2.16 -0.02
C LYS A 146 3.77 -3.56 0.58
N ALA A 147 2.92 -3.75 1.59
CA ALA A 147 2.73 -5.06 2.23
C ALA A 147 2.16 -6.10 1.25
N ARG A 148 1.15 -5.72 0.45
CA ARG A 148 0.56 -6.57 -0.58
C ARG A 148 1.58 -6.94 -1.65
N ASP A 149 2.38 -5.99 -2.13
CA ASP A 149 3.36 -6.20 -3.19
C ASP A 149 4.52 -7.10 -2.71
N LEU A 150 4.90 -6.99 -1.43
CA LEU A 150 5.85 -7.91 -0.79
C LEU A 150 5.29 -9.35 -0.75
N ALA A 151 4.04 -9.51 -0.31
CA ALA A 151 3.39 -10.82 -0.26
C ALA A 151 3.22 -11.43 -1.67
N ALA A 152 2.86 -10.62 -2.67
CA ALA A 152 2.73 -11.05 -4.05
C ALA A 152 4.08 -11.52 -4.62
N THR A 153 5.15 -10.76 -4.40
CA THR A 153 6.52 -11.15 -4.80
C THR A 153 6.95 -12.46 -4.14
N GLY A 154 6.73 -12.61 -2.84
CA GLY A 154 7.05 -13.84 -2.11
C GLY A 154 6.28 -15.06 -2.63
N THR A 155 4.99 -14.89 -2.91
CA THR A 155 4.13 -15.95 -3.47
C THR A 155 4.58 -16.33 -4.87
N ASN A 156 4.89 -15.36 -5.72
CA ASN A 156 5.37 -15.61 -7.09
C ASN A 156 6.68 -16.40 -7.09
N PHE A 157 7.62 -16.07 -6.19
CA PHE A 157 8.86 -16.83 -6.06
C PHE A 157 8.61 -18.28 -5.64
N ALA A 158 7.75 -18.50 -4.63
CA ALA A 158 7.40 -19.84 -4.18
C ALA A 158 6.73 -20.67 -5.29
N VAL A 159 5.84 -20.05 -6.08
CA VAL A 159 5.18 -20.69 -7.23
C VAL A 159 6.18 -21.03 -8.33
N GLN A 160 7.14 -20.15 -8.64
CA GLN A 160 8.17 -20.42 -9.64
C GLN A 160 9.10 -21.57 -9.22
N ASP A 161 9.53 -21.60 -7.96
CA ASP A 161 10.34 -22.69 -7.41
C ASP A 161 9.58 -24.03 -7.46
N LEU A 162 8.31 -24.02 -7.05
CA LEU A 162 7.45 -25.20 -7.15
C LEU A 162 7.31 -25.68 -8.59
N ASN A 163 7.05 -24.77 -9.54
CA ASN A 163 6.91 -25.12 -10.95
C ASN A 163 8.19 -25.74 -11.52
N THR A 164 9.35 -25.19 -11.14
CA THR A 164 10.66 -25.72 -11.55
C THR A 164 10.87 -27.14 -11.02
N LYS A 165 10.59 -27.37 -9.72
CA LYS A 165 10.68 -28.71 -9.11
C LYS A 165 9.69 -29.69 -9.73
N HIS A 166 8.47 -29.24 -10.01
CA HIS A 166 7.45 -30.08 -10.63
C HIS A 166 7.87 -30.51 -12.05
N LEU A 167 8.37 -29.58 -12.86
CA LEU A 167 8.84 -29.87 -14.20
C LEU A 167 10.02 -30.87 -14.18
N GLN A 168 10.95 -30.71 -13.25
CA GLN A 168 12.05 -31.65 -13.05
C GLN A 168 11.53 -33.04 -12.62
N GLY A 169 10.60 -33.10 -11.66
CA GLY A 169 10.02 -34.35 -11.17
C GLY A 169 9.27 -35.12 -12.25
N VAL A 170 8.43 -34.43 -13.04
CA VAL A 170 7.73 -35.03 -14.19
C VAL A 170 8.74 -35.51 -15.25
N GLY A 171 9.81 -34.74 -15.47
CA GLY A 171 10.90 -35.12 -16.37
C GLY A 171 11.59 -36.43 -15.96
N ASP A 172 11.93 -36.59 -14.68
CA ASP A 172 12.53 -37.84 -14.17
C ASP A 172 11.57 -39.02 -14.30
N LEU A 173 10.31 -38.85 -13.88
CA LEU A 173 9.29 -39.89 -13.99
C LEU A 173 9.11 -40.35 -15.43
N ARG A 174 9.02 -39.42 -16.38
CA ARG A 174 8.96 -39.74 -17.81
C ARG A 174 10.20 -40.53 -18.27
N GLY A 175 11.38 -40.13 -17.82
CA GLY A 175 12.63 -40.85 -18.11
C GLY A 175 12.65 -42.28 -17.54
N ARG A 176 12.12 -42.47 -16.32
CA ARG A 176 11.98 -43.79 -15.70
C ARG A 176 10.99 -44.67 -16.45
N VAL A 177 9.83 -44.13 -16.83
CA VAL A 177 8.83 -44.85 -17.63
C VAL A 177 9.43 -45.31 -18.95
N ALA A 178 10.11 -44.44 -19.69
CA ALA A 178 10.77 -44.82 -20.94
C ALA A 178 11.81 -45.94 -20.78
N ARG A 179 12.56 -45.95 -19.65
CA ARG A 179 13.49 -47.05 -19.34
C ARG A 179 12.74 -48.34 -19.01
N CYS A 180 11.67 -48.28 -18.23
CA CYS A 180 10.82 -49.43 -17.94
C CYS A 180 10.21 -50.01 -19.23
N ASP A 181 9.68 -49.18 -20.12
CA ASP A 181 9.12 -49.61 -21.40
C ASP A 181 10.19 -50.34 -22.24
N SER A 182 11.40 -49.80 -22.30
CA SER A 182 12.53 -50.46 -22.98
C SER A 182 12.88 -51.81 -22.35
N SER A 183 12.93 -51.88 -21.01
CA SER A 183 13.20 -53.14 -20.30
C SER A 183 12.10 -54.18 -20.52
N ILE A 184 10.83 -53.77 -20.48
CA ILE A 184 9.67 -54.65 -20.75
C ILE A 184 9.74 -55.19 -22.18
N MET A 185 10.06 -54.35 -23.16
CA MET A 185 10.19 -54.76 -24.56
C MET A 185 11.32 -55.79 -24.74
N LYS A 186 12.48 -55.58 -24.12
CA LYS A 186 13.60 -56.53 -24.14
C LYS A 186 13.21 -57.87 -23.53
N LEU A 187 12.68 -57.86 -22.31
CA LEU A 187 12.24 -59.08 -21.61
C LEU A 187 11.13 -59.82 -22.39
N SER A 188 10.22 -59.09 -23.05
CA SER A 188 9.20 -59.69 -23.90
C SER A 188 9.82 -60.44 -25.10
N GLY A 189 10.87 -59.86 -25.69
CA GLY A 189 11.66 -60.52 -26.74
C GLY A 189 12.36 -61.78 -26.23
N ASP A 190 13.03 -61.70 -25.09
CA ASP A 190 13.74 -62.84 -24.48
C ASP A 190 12.78 -63.98 -24.15
N ILE A 191 11.61 -63.68 -23.57
CA ILE A 191 10.56 -64.68 -23.27
C ILE A 191 10.06 -65.36 -24.55
N HIS A 192 9.85 -64.60 -25.62
CA HIS A 192 9.42 -65.17 -26.90
C HIS A 192 10.49 -66.10 -27.49
N PHE A 193 11.76 -65.71 -27.38
CA PHE A 193 12.88 -66.52 -27.83
C PHE A 193 12.98 -67.84 -27.05
N ILE A 194 13.00 -67.77 -25.71
CA ILE A 194 13.05 -68.96 -24.84
C ILE A 194 11.87 -69.89 -25.10
N ARG A 195 10.66 -69.34 -25.26
CA ARG A 195 9.46 -70.13 -25.58
C ARG A 195 9.61 -70.89 -26.90
N HIS A 196 10.17 -70.26 -27.92
CA HIS A 196 10.42 -70.91 -29.19
C HIS A 196 11.45 -72.03 -29.05
N GLU A 197 12.56 -71.81 -28.35
CA GLU A 197 13.55 -72.85 -28.09
C GLU A 197 12.97 -74.03 -27.30
N GLN A 198 12.15 -73.74 -26.28
CA GLN A 198 11.44 -74.76 -25.51
C GLN A 198 10.56 -75.64 -26.40
N GLN A 199 9.76 -75.05 -27.30
CA GLN A 199 8.93 -75.80 -28.24
C GLN A 199 9.75 -76.68 -29.20
N GLN A 200 10.90 -76.19 -29.67
CA GLN A 200 11.80 -77.00 -30.51
C GLN A 200 12.40 -78.17 -29.73
N LEU A 201 12.77 -77.95 -28.47
CA LEU A 201 13.29 -79.00 -27.61
C LEU A 201 12.23 -80.06 -27.30
N GLU A 202 11.00 -79.63 -26.96
CA GLU A 202 9.85 -80.52 -26.75
C GLU A 202 9.60 -81.41 -27.98
N LYS A 203 9.66 -80.83 -29.20
CA LYS A 203 9.52 -81.59 -30.44
C LYS A 203 10.61 -82.65 -30.60
N ARG A 204 11.88 -82.28 -30.36
CA ARG A 204 13.01 -83.24 -30.44
C ARG A 204 12.90 -84.36 -29.41
N ILE A 205 12.42 -84.05 -28.20
CA ILE A 205 12.14 -85.06 -27.17
C ILE A 205 11.06 -86.02 -27.66
N GLN A 206 9.96 -85.52 -28.24
CA GLN A 206 8.88 -86.36 -28.77
C GLN A 206 9.34 -87.25 -29.93
N GLU A 207 10.20 -86.73 -30.81
CA GLU A 207 10.83 -87.51 -31.89
C GLU A 207 11.71 -88.63 -31.32
N LEU A 208 12.52 -88.34 -30.29
CA LEU A 208 13.38 -89.32 -29.64
C LEU A 208 12.58 -90.40 -28.91
N ILE A 209 11.50 -90.04 -28.21
CA ILE A 209 10.59 -91.00 -27.59
C ILE A 209 10.00 -91.94 -28.63
N SER A 210 9.52 -91.40 -29.76
CA SER A 210 8.93 -92.19 -30.85
C SER A 210 9.96 -93.16 -31.48
N ALA A 211 11.21 -92.71 -31.65
CA ALA A 211 12.30 -93.53 -32.13
C ALA A 211 12.65 -94.66 -31.14
N LEU A 212 12.69 -94.36 -29.84
CA LEU A 212 12.95 -95.34 -28.79
C LEU A 212 11.83 -96.39 -28.70
N GLU A 213 10.57 -95.98 -28.76
CA GLU A 213 9.43 -96.91 -28.80
C GLU A 213 9.50 -97.85 -30.02
N THR A 214 9.89 -97.32 -31.17
CA THR A 214 10.05 -98.11 -32.40
C THR A 214 11.19 -99.13 -32.24
N LEU A 215 12.31 -98.72 -31.66
CA LEU A 215 13.44 -99.61 -31.38
C LEU A 215 13.06 -100.69 -30.36
N SER A 216 12.36 -100.33 -29.28
CA SER A 216 11.87 -101.27 -28.27
C SER A 216 10.99 -102.33 -28.91
N LYS A 217 9.98 -101.93 -29.70
CA LYS A 217 9.11 -102.86 -30.43
C LYS A 217 9.88 -103.77 -31.38
N ASN A 218 10.90 -103.25 -32.06
CA ASN A 218 11.75 -104.05 -32.94
C ASN A 218 12.55 -105.10 -32.16
N LEU A 219 13.13 -104.71 -31.02
CA LEU A 219 13.86 -105.62 -30.13
C LEU A 219 12.94 -106.70 -29.56
N ASP A 220 11.75 -106.33 -29.07
CA ASP A 220 10.75 -107.28 -28.55
C ASP A 220 10.37 -108.31 -29.63
N MET A 221 10.16 -107.86 -30.86
CA MET A 221 9.87 -108.74 -31.99
C MET A 221 11.03 -109.70 -32.29
N LYS A 222 12.28 -109.20 -32.32
CA LYS A 222 13.48 -110.04 -32.52
C LYS A 222 13.71 -111.04 -31.38
N VAL A 223 13.47 -110.64 -30.14
CA VAL A 223 13.58 -111.53 -28.97
C VAL A 223 12.54 -112.63 -29.06
N THR A 224 11.29 -112.27 -29.38
CA THR A 224 10.20 -113.24 -29.55
C THR A 224 10.50 -114.21 -30.70
N GLU A 225 11.00 -113.73 -31.83
CA GLU A 225 11.41 -114.54 -32.98
C GLU A 225 12.54 -115.50 -32.62
N ASN A 226 13.60 -115.04 -31.95
CA ASN A 226 14.71 -115.88 -31.52
C ASN A 226 14.28 -116.96 -30.53
N ILE A 227 13.43 -116.60 -29.55
CA ILE A 227 12.85 -117.56 -28.60
C ILE A 227 12.03 -118.61 -29.35
N TRP A 228 11.14 -118.18 -30.25
CA TRP A 228 10.34 -119.09 -31.08
C TRP A 228 11.21 -120.04 -31.90
N ASN A 229 12.22 -119.52 -32.60
CA ASN A 229 13.16 -120.31 -33.40
C ASN A 229 13.92 -121.33 -32.55
N SER A 230 14.32 -120.96 -31.33
CA SER A 230 14.97 -121.87 -30.38
C SER A 230 14.02 -123.00 -29.94
N TYR A 231 12.77 -122.66 -29.59
CA TYR A 231 11.75 -123.67 -29.25
C TYR A 231 11.51 -124.65 -30.40
N VAL A 232 11.34 -124.15 -31.63
CA VAL A 232 11.13 -125.00 -32.82
C VAL A 232 12.33 -125.90 -33.09
N THR A 233 13.55 -125.36 -33.01
CA THR A 233 14.79 -126.13 -33.24
C THR A 233 14.96 -127.25 -32.20
N SER A 234 14.72 -126.94 -30.92
CA SER A 234 14.75 -127.93 -29.83
C SER A 234 13.70 -129.03 -30.00
N TYR A 235 12.48 -128.65 -30.41
CA TYR A 235 11.41 -129.61 -30.67
C TYR A 235 11.77 -130.57 -31.80
N CYS A 236 12.29 -130.06 -32.92
CA CYS A 236 12.74 -130.87 -34.05
C CYS A 236 13.89 -131.84 -33.68
N GLN A 237 14.87 -131.40 -32.87
CA GLN A 237 15.98 -132.26 -32.42
C GLN A 237 15.53 -133.39 -31.48
N ASN A 238 14.59 -133.12 -30.57
CA ASN A 238 14.07 -134.15 -29.65
C ASN A 238 13.20 -135.21 -30.35
N THR A 239 12.58 -134.90 -31.49
CA THR A 239 11.84 -135.88 -32.29
C THR A 239 12.73 -136.77 -33.19
N GLN A 240 14.04 -136.54 -33.22
CA GLN A 240 14.98 -137.26 -34.10
C GLN A 240 15.72 -138.42 -33.40
N VAL A 241 15.28 -138.83 -32.21
CA VAL A 241 15.77 -140.05 -31.52
C VAL A 241 14.65 -141.10 -31.48
N HIS A 242 14.97 -142.27 -32.03
CA HIS A 242 14.21 -143.54 -32.02
C HIS A 242 13.40 -143.89 -33.29
N TRP A 243 14.11 -144.33 -34.32
CA TRP A 243 13.66 -145.47 -35.15
C TRP A 243 14.62 -146.64 -34.90
N PRO A 244 14.15 -147.83 -34.51
CA PRO A 244 15.02 -148.99 -34.31
C PRO A 244 15.49 -149.55 -35.66
N GLU A 245 16.74 -149.98 -35.70
CA GLU A 245 17.34 -150.76 -36.80
C GLU A 245 16.52 -152.04 -37.04
N PHE A 246 16.27 -152.33 -38.32
CA PHE A 246 15.94 -153.66 -38.85
C PHE A 246 17.02 -154.04 -39.86
#